data_AF-A0A0M3IIA3-F1
#
_entry.id   AF-A0A0M3IIA3-F1
#
_cell.length_a   1.000
_cell.length_b   1.000
_cell.length_c   1.000
_cell.angle_alpha   90.00
_cell.angle_beta   90.00
_cell.angle_gamma   90.00
#
_symmetry.space_group_name_H-M   'P 1'
#
loop_
_entity.id
_entity.type
_entity.pdbx_description
1 polymer ?
#
loop_
_entity_poly.entity_id
_entity_poly.type
_entity_poly.pdbx_seq_one_letter_code
_entity_poly.pdbx_strand_id
1 'polypeptide(L)'
;MEMTKEQQKQEKENFLAAIAKTLDFNELKGIELKEKIRQLYQRICKLEADKYDLERRKERQEYDLKELNERQRQVFRNNARKKGIDPTDAASSRYPKNAFPCFPNVPPPPTIYEKIVAPESSLKIQEKPLLEQNEEDDDESEEKSSSSDEVKKFLL
;
A
#
# COMPACT_ATOMS: atom_id res chain seq x y z
N MET A 1 -4.51 -10.58 -15.60
CA MET A 1 -5.07 -10.94 -14.28
C MET A 1 -3.90 -11.09 -13.35
N GLU A 2 -3.88 -10.40 -12.22
CA GLU A 2 -2.85 -10.62 -11.21
C GLU A 2 -3.05 -11.99 -10.57
N MET A 3 -1.96 -12.75 -10.48
CA MET A 3 -1.92 -14.00 -9.72
C MET A 3 -2.18 -13.68 -8.25
N THR A 4 -3.00 -14.49 -7.58
CA THR A 4 -3.27 -14.28 -6.15
C THR A 4 -1.98 -14.42 -5.33
N LYS A 5 -1.91 -13.77 -4.16
CA LYS A 5 -0.73 -13.85 -3.27
C LYS A 5 -0.35 -15.29 -2.95
N GLU A 6 -1.35 -16.16 -2.79
CA GLU A 6 -1.15 -17.59 -2.56
C GLU A 6 -0.57 -18.32 -3.77
N GLN A 7 -1.06 -18.02 -4.97
CA GLN A 7 -0.52 -18.59 -6.22
C GLN A 7 0.95 -18.20 -6.41
N GLN A 8 1.29 -16.91 -6.19
CA GLN A 8 2.68 -16.45 -6.29
C GLN A 8 3.60 -17.16 -5.28
N LYS A 9 3.13 -17.37 -4.05
CA LYS A 9 3.88 -18.11 -3.02
C LYS A 9 4.10 -19.57 -3.45
N GLN A 10 3.06 -20.24 -3.93
CA GLN A 10 3.14 -21.62 -4.42
C GLN A 10 4.10 -21.74 -5.60
N GLU A 11 4.06 -20.83 -6.57
CA GLU A 11 5.01 -20.82 -7.69
C GLU A 11 6.44 -20.63 -7.22
N LYS A 12 6.67 -19.73 -6.25
CA LYS A 12 7.99 -19.53 -5.65
C LYS A 12 8.48 -20.80 -4.94
N GLU A 13 7.63 -21.44 -4.14
CA GLU A 13 7.97 -22.69 -3.45
C GLU A 13 8.28 -23.82 -4.45
N ASN A 14 7.46 -23.97 -5.49
CA ASN A 14 7.67 -24.95 -6.55
C ASN A 14 8.99 -24.71 -7.30
N PHE A 15 9.30 -23.44 -7.60
CA PHE A 15 10.55 -23.07 -8.25
C PHE A 15 11.77 -23.37 -7.36
N LEU A 16 11.70 -23.03 -6.08
CA LEU A 16 12.78 -23.33 -5.12
C LEU A 16 12.96 -24.84 -4.95
N ALA A 17 11.88 -25.61 -4.86
CA ALA A 17 11.92 -27.06 -4.81
C ALA A 17 12.56 -27.67 -6.07
N ALA A 18 12.25 -27.13 -7.25
CA ALA A 18 12.89 -27.55 -8.49
C ALA A 18 14.40 -27.27 -8.48
N ILE A 19 14.84 -26.11 -7.98
CA ILE A 19 16.27 -25.80 -7.82
C ILE A 19 16.94 -26.75 -6.83
N ALA A 20 16.34 -27.00 -5.67
CA ALA A 20 16.90 -27.87 -4.64
C ALA A 20 17.18 -29.28 -5.18
N LYS A 21 16.28 -29.83 -6.02
CA LYS A 21 16.48 -31.12 -6.69
C LYS A 21 17.70 -31.15 -7.62
N THR A 22 18.10 -30.01 -8.19
CA THR A 22 19.29 -29.93 -9.07
C THR A 22 20.63 -29.87 -8.32
N LEU A 23 20.58 -29.77 -6.99
CA LEU A 23 21.74 -29.68 -6.10
C LEU A 23 22.02 -31.00 -5.37
N ASP A 24 21.55 -32.14 -5.89
CA ASP A 24 21.94 -33.44 -5.34
C ASP A 24 23.37 -33.81 -5.76
N PHE A 25 24.19 -34.22 -4.80
CA PHE A 25 25.62 -34.49 -4.97
C PHE A 25 26.02 -35.92 -4.58
N ASN A 26 25.08 -36.74 -4.13
CA ASN A 26 25.37 -38.03 -3.49
C ASN A 26 26.07 -39.06 -4.40
N GLU A 27 25.92 -38.92 -5.73
CA GLU A 27 26.45 -39.89 -6.71
C GLU A 27 27.64 -39.36 -7.54
N LEU A 28 28.17 -38.17 -7.24
CA LEU A 28 29.23 -37.54 -8.04
C LEU A 28 30.63 -38.04 -7.65
N LYS A 29 31.47 -38.33 -8.65
CA LYS A 29 32.88 -38.68 -8.44
C LYS A 29 33.75 -37.43 -8.23
N GLY A 30 34.96 -37.60 -7.68
CA GLY A 30 35.82 -36.48 -7.28
C GLY A 30 36.22 -35.50 -8.41
N ILE A 31 36.26 -35.93 -9.67
CA ILE A 31 36.51 -35.03 -10.82
C ILE A 31 35.24 -34.23 -11.16
N GLU A 32 34.10 -34.91 -11.25
CA GLU A 32 32.79 -34.30 -11.54
C GLU A 32 32.39 -33.29 -10.46
N LEU A 33 32.75 -33.56 -9.20
CA LEU A 33 32.52 -32.65 -8.08
C LEU A 33 33.28 -31.32 -8.26
N LYS A 34 34.53 -31.36 -8.73
CA LYS A 34 35.32 -30.14 -9.00
C LYS A 34 34.71 -29.32 -10.14
N GLU A 35 34.20 -29.98 -11.18
CA GLU A 35 33.49 -29.30 -12.27
C GLU A 35 32.19 -28.66 -11.77
N LYS A 36 31.42 -29.38 -10.96
CA LYS A 36 30.17 -28.88 -10.38
C LYS A 36 30.40 -27.66 -9.50
N ILE A 37 31.45 -27.66 -8.67
CA ILE A 37 31.84 -26.49 -7.86
C ILE A 37 32.10 -25.28 -8.76
N ARG A 38 32.86 -25.43 -9.86
CA ARG A 38 33.12 -24.33 -10.80
C ARG A 38 31.85 -23.82 -11.45
N GLN A 39 30.95 -24.72 -11.87
CA GLN A 39 29.66 -24.35 -12.46
C GLN A 39 28.78 -23.58 -11.47
N LEU A 40 28.69 -24.04 -10.22
CA LEU A 40 27.91 -23.37 -9.18
C LEU A 40 28.48 -21.99 -8.86
N TYR A 41 29.79 -21.86 -8.77
CA TYR A 41 30.45 -20.58 -8.56
C TYR A 41 30.11 -19.58 -9.68
N GLN A 42 30.26 -19.99 -10.94
CA GLN A 42 29.89 -19.14 -12.09
C GLN A 42 28.40 -18.78 -12.08
N ARG A 43 27.53 -19.74 -11.74
CA ARG A 43 26.09 -19.50 -11.63
C ARG A 43 25.77 -18.49 -10.52
N ILE A 44 26.42 -18.58 -9.35
CA ILE A 44 26.23 -17.65 -8.24
C ILE A 44 26.61 -16.23 -8.68
N CYS A 45 27.81 -16.03 -9.24
CA CYS A 45 28.25 -14.70 -9.68
C CYS A 45 27.27 -14.08 -10.70
N LYS A 46 26.75 -14.90 -11.63
CA LYS A 46 25.74 -14.43 -12.59
C LYS A 46 24.44 -14.04 -11.90
N LEU A 47 23.92 -14.89 -11.00
CA LEU A 47 22.68 -14.61 -10.27
C LEU A 47 22.80 -13.38 -9.37
N GLU A 48 23.98 -13.11 -8.81
CA GLU A 48 24.24 -11.90 -8.02
C GLU A 48 24.21 -10.63 -8.89
N ALA A 49 24.79 -10.67 -10.08
CA ALA A 49 24.72 -9.56 -11.04
C ALA A 49 23.27 -9.33 -11.51
N ASP A 50 22.57 -10.39 -11.89
CA ASP A 50 21.17 -10.32 -12.32
C ASP A 50 20.27 -9.76 -11.19
N LYS A 51 20.51 -10.18 -9.94
CA LYS A 51 19.81 -9.66 -8.75
C LYS A 51 20.03 -8.16 -8.60
N TYR A 52 21.28 -7.71 -8.68
CA TYR A 52 21.62 -6.28 -8.57
C TYR A 52 20.88 -5.45 -9.63
N ASP A 53 20.90 -5.87 -10.89
CA ASP A 53 20.23 -5.17 -11.98
C ASP A 53 18.70 -5.12 -11.81
N LEU A 54 18.11 -6.21 -11.31
CA LEU A 54 16.68 -6.28 -11.02
C LEU A 54 16.29 -5.36 -9.85
N GLU A 55 17.07 -5.35 -8.77
CA GLU A 55 16.86 -4.46 -7.62
C GLU A 55 16.97 -2.99 -8.03
N ARG A 56 18.01 -2.61 -8.78
CA ARG A 56 18.16 -1.26 -9.31
C ARG A 56 17.02 -0.84 -10.22
N ARG A 57 16.53 -1.74 -11.08
CA ARG A 57 15.38 -1.47 -11.95
C ARG A 57 14.11 -1.26 -11.12
N LYS A 58 13.89 -2.08 -10.10
CA LYS A 58 12.75 -1.99 -9.20
C LYS A 58 12.75 -0.67 -8.43
N GLU A 59 13.89 -0.26 -7.87
CA GLU A 59 14.06 1.03 -7.19
C GLU A 59 13.65 2.21 -8.10
N ARG A 60 14.06 2.19 -9.37
CA ARG A 60 13.67 3.23 -10.33
C ARG A 60 12.17 3.25 -10.60
N GLN A 61 11.56 2.07 -10.79
CA GLN A 61 10.13 1.96 -11.03
C GLN A 61 9.32 2.46 -9.82
N GLU A 62 9.77 2.15 -8.60
CA GLU A 62 9.14 2.64 -7.37
C GLU A 62 9.23 4.17 -7.26
N TYR A 63 10.36 4.77 -7.65
CA TYR A 63 10.50 6.21 -7.73
C TYR A 63 9.53 6.84 -8.74
N ASP A 64 9.47 6.31 -9.96
CA ASP A 64 8.60 6.81 -11.02
C ASP A 64 7.12 6.74 -10.60
N LEU A 65 6.72 5.63 -9.97
CA LEU A 65 5.35 5.46 -9.44
C LEU A 65 5.05 6.46 -8.32
N LYS A 66 5.99 6.69 -7.40
CA LYS A 66 5.85 7.68 -6.32
C LYS A 66 5.68 9.09 -6.88
N GLU A 67 6.48 9.46 -7.88
CA GLU A 67 6.38 10.76 -8.53
C GLU A 67 5.04 10.94 -9.26
N LEU A 68 4.59 9.91 -9.98
CA LEU A 68 3.30 9.94 -10.68
C LEU A 68 2.13 10.12 -9.71
N ASN A 69 2.14 9.40 -8.58
CA ASN A 69 1.13 9.52 -7.54
C ASN A 69 1.12 10.92 -6.91
N GLU A 70 2.29 11.52 -6.64
CA GLU A 70 2.36 12.87 -6.09
C GLU A 70 1.87 13.93 -7.09
N ARG A 71 2.27 13.83 -8.36
CA ARG A 71 1.74 14.69 -9.44
C ARG A 71 0.22 14.56 -9.55
N GLN A 72 -0.31 13.34 -9.47
CA GLN A 72 -1.75 13.09 -9.49
C GLN A 72 -2.45 13.75 -8.30
N ARG A 73 -1.90 13.64 -7.08
CA ARG A 73 -2.43 14.34 -5.88
C ARG A 73 -2.42 15.86 -6.06
N GLN A 74 -1.36 16.43 -6.62
CA GLN A 74 -1.27 17.87 -6.90
C GLN A 74 -2.32 18.33 -7.91
N VAL A 75 -2.52 17.56 -8.99
CA VAL A 75 -3.56 17.84 -9.99
C VAL A 75 -4.95 17.80 -9.36
N PHE A 76 -5.26 16.80 -8.54
CA PHE A 76 -6.54 16.73 -7.82
C PHE A 76 -6.75 17.92 -6.88
N ARG A 77 -5.73 18.29 -6.08
CA ARG A 77 -5.79 19.47 -5.19
C ARG A 77 -6.04 20.78 -5.98
N ASN A 78 -5.33 20.99 -7.08
CA ASN A 78 -5.49 22.18 -7.92
C ASN A 78 -6.88 22.22 -8.57
N ASN A 79 -7.35 21.08 -9.09
CA ASN A 79 -8.68 20.98 -9.68
C ASN A 79 -9.80 21.23 -8.66
N ALA A 80 -9.65 20.76 -7.42
CA ALA A 80 -10.59 21.06 -6.33
C ALA A 80 -10.61 22.56 -6.00
N ARG A 81 -9.44 23.18 -5.84
CA ARG A 81 -9.32 24.63 -5.60
C ARG A 81 -9.95 25.46 -6.72
N LYS A 82 -9.72 25.09 -7.99
CA LYS A 82 -10.35 25.76 -9.15
C LYS A 82 -11.87 25.64 -9.16
N LYS A 83 -12.41 24.54 -8.61
CA LYS A 83 -13.87 24.32 -8.47
C LYS A 83 -14.45 24.94 -7.20
N GLY A 84 -13.65 25.67 -6.42
CA GLY A 84 -14.09 26.29 -5.16
C GLY A 84 -14.35 25.29 -4.03
N ILE A 85 -13.80 24.07 -4.13
CA ILE A 85 -13.94 23.02 -3.12
C ILE A 85 -12.66 23.00 -2.27
N ASP A 86 -12.82 23.04 -0.95
CA ASP A 86 -11.71 22.95 0.00
C ASP A 86 -10.99 21.59 -0.15
N PRO A 87 -9.64 21.54 -0.28
CA PRO A 87 -8.92 20.29 -0.55
C PRO A 87 -9.10 19.17 0.48
N THR A 88 -9.35 19.53 1.74
CA THR A 88 -9.69 18.62 2.86
C THR A 88 -11.05 17.95 2.65
N ASP A 89 -12.04 18.76 2.26
CA ASP A 89 -13.38 18.30 1.92
C ASP A 89 -13.41 17.48 0.62
N ALA A 90 -12.59 17.81 -0.38
CA ALA A 90 -12.51 17.08 -1.64
C ALA A 90 -11.93 15.67 -1.48
N ALA A 91 -11.05 15.46 -0.51
CA ALA A 91 -10.48 14.16 -0.18
C ALA A 91 -11.47 13.27 0.62
N SER A 92 -12.36 13.88 1.42
CA SER A 92 -13.35 13.18 2.26
C SER A 92 -14.71 12.96 1.58
N SER A 93 -14.99 13.70 0.49
CA SER A 93 -16.28 13.63 -0.21
C SER A 93 -16.46 12.32 -0.97
N ARG A 94 -16.96 11.27 -0.30
CA ARG A 94 -17.44 10.02 -0.94
C ARG A 94 -18.61 10.24 -1.91
N TYR A 95 -19.14 11.46 -1.98
CA TYR A 95 -20.24 11.86 -2.87
C TYR A 95 -19.92 13.21 -3.52
N PRO A 96 -20.19 13.41 -4.82
CA PRO A 96 -19.98 14.70 -5.45
C PRO A 96 -20.88 15.75 -4.79
N LYS A 97 -20.31 16.87 -4.34
CA LYS A 97 -21.04 17.98 -3.67
C LYS A 97 -22.11 18.65 -4.55
N ASN A 98 -22.18 18.26 -5.83
CA ASN A 98 -23.14 18.75 -6.82
C ASN A 98 -24.27 17.74 -7.10
N ALA A 99 -24.31 16.60 -6.40
CA ALA A 99 -25.45 15.69 -6.45
C ALA A 99 -26.59 16.27 -5.59
N PHE A 100 -27.30 17.25 -6.15
CA PHE A 100 -28.68 17.45 -5.75
C PHE A 100 -29.44 16.18 -6.16
N PRO A 101 -30.26 15.54 -5.30
CA PRO A 101 -31.28 14.62 -5.78
C PRO A 101 -32.40 15.48 -6.40
N CYS A 102 -32.08 16.19 -7.47
CA CYS A 102 -33.01 17.00 -8.22
C CYS A 102 -33.21 16.33 -9.56
N PHE A 103 -34.23 15.48 -9.63
CA PHE A 103 -34.87 15.20 -10.91
C PHE A 103 -35.29 16.56 -11.50
N PRO A 104 -34.79 16.95 -12.69
CA PRO A 104 -35.17 18.21 -13.29
C PRO A 104 -36.71 18.25 -13.46
N ASN A 105 -37.34 19.33 -13.00
CA ASN A 105 -38.80 19.56 -12.97
C ASN A 105 -39.66 18.71 -12.00
N VAL A 106 -39.08 17.94 -11.08
CA VAL A 106 -39.88 17.29 -10.03
C VAL A 106 -39.84 18.15 -8.77
N PRO A 107 -40.97 18.74 -8.35
CA PRO A 107 -41.02 19.44 -7.07
C PRO A 107 -40.72 18.45 -5.93
N PRO A 108 -39.97 18.85 -4.89
CA PRO A 108 -39.72 17.98 -3.75
C PRO A 108 -41.05 17.50 -3.17
N PRO A 109 -41.15 16.22 -2.72
CA PRO A 109 -42.38 15.72 -2.13
C PRO A 109 -42.77 16.59 -0.92
N PRO A 110 -44.06 16.91 -0.75
CA PRO A 110 -44.49 17.77 0.35
C PRO A 110 -44.17 17.12 1.69
N THR A 111 -43.47 17.86 2.55
CA THR A 111 -43.19 17.45 3.93
C THR A 111 -44.49 17.48 4.74
N ILE A 112 -45.00 16.33 5.17
CA ILE A 112 -46.14 16.26 6.10
C ILE A 112 -45.59 16.56 7.50
N TYR A 113 -45.87 17.76 8.02
CA TYR A 113 -45.62 18.07 9.42
C TYR A 113 -46.80 17.58 10.25
N GLU A 114 -46.62 16.47 10.96
CA GLU A 114 -47.51 16.17 12.08
C GLU A 114 -47.19 17.16 13.20
N LYS A 115 -48.21 17.93 13.62
CA LYS A 115 -48.11 18.75 14.82
C LYS A 115 -48.09 17.83 16.04
N ILE A 116 -46.91 17.34 16.39
CA ILE A 116 -46.70 16.72 17.70
C ILE A 116 -46.58 17.86 18.69
N VAL A 117 -47.63 18.08 19.48
CA VAL A 117 -47.57 18.99 20.63
C VAL A 117 -46.64 18.34 21.65
N ALA A 118 -45.43 18.89 21.80
CA ALA A 118 -44.51 18.44 22.83
C ALA A 118 -45.10 18.78 24.22
N PRO A 119 -45.24 17.82 25.15
CA PRO A 119 -45.58 18.14 26.53
C PRO A 119 -44.44 18.94 27.16
N GLU A 120 -44.79 19.97 27.95
CA GLU A 120 -43.89 20.98 28.54
C GLU A 120 -42.76 20.42 29.43
N SER A 121 -42.73 19.11 29.68
CA SER A 121 -41.72 18.45 30.51
C SER A 121 -40.39 18.15 29.80
N SER A 122 -40.23 18.49 28.52
CA SER A 122 -39.05 18.14 27.71
C SER A 122 -37.97 19.22 27.61
N LEU A 123 -38.14 20.37 28.29
CA LEU A 123 -37.05 21.32 28.53
C LEU A 123 -36.14 20.82 29.67
N LYS A 124 -35.35 19.78 29.38
CA LYS A 124 -34.08 19.54 30.07
C LYS A 124 -33.00 19.45 29.01
N ILE A 125 -32.28 20.57 28.86
CA ILE A 125 -30.96 20.60 28.23
C ILE A 125 -30.10 19.61 29.03
N GLN A 126 -29.84 18.44 28.45
CA GLN A 126 -28.75 17.58 28.89
C GLN A 126 -27.56 17.90 28.01
N GLU A 127 -26.62 18.67 28.56
CA GLU A 127 -25.25 18.68 28.08
C GLU A 127 -24.77 17.22 28.02
N LYS A 128 -24.52 16.71 26.81
CA LYS A 128 -23.98 15.37 26.60
C LYS A 128 -22.49 15.50 26.26
N PRO A 129 -21.61 14.70 26.88
CA PRO A 129 -20.20 15.03 27.03
C PRO A 129 -19.43 14.86 25.72
N LEU A 130 -18.35 15.63 25.58
CA LEU A 130 -17.26 15.39 24.63
C LEU A 130 -16.79 13.93 24.79
N LEU A 131 -17.06 13.10 23.78
CA LEU A 131 -16.32 11.86 23.63
C LEU A 131 -14.99 12.19 22.94
N GLU A 132 -13.92 12.08 23.72
CA GLU A 132 -12.57 11.79 23.22
C GLU A 132 -12.66 10.59 22.28
N GLN A 133 -12.48 10.83 21.00
CA GLN A 133 -12.08 9.78 20.08
C GLN A 133 -10.58 9.65 20.24
N ASN A 134 -10.16 8.55 20.84
CA ASN A 134 -8.77 8.10 20.85
C ASN A 134 -8.26 8.17 19.41
N GLU A 135 -7.24 9.00 19.19
CA GLU A 135 -6.35 8.83 18.05
C GLU A 135 -5.57 7.54 18.30
N GLU A 136 -6.03 6.44 17.71
CA GLU A 136 -5.15 5.33 17.38
C GLU A 136 -4.36 5.78 16.14
N ASP A 137 -3.21 6.38 16.42
CA ASP A 137 -2.14 6.59 15.47
C ASP A 137 -1.66 5.22 14.95
N ASP A 138 -2.26 4.73 13.87
CA ASP A 138 -1.66 3.68 13.04
C ASP A 138 -0.61 4.33 12.11
N ASP A 139 0.44 4.87 12.73
CA ASP A 139 1.72 5.14 12.10
C ASP A 139 2.46 3.80 11.94
N GLU A 140 2.14 3.03 10.90
CA GLU A 140 3.07 2.01 10.39
C GLU A 140 4.21 2.71 9.62
N SER A 141 5.08 3.40 10.37
CA SER A 141 6.44 3.63 9.93
C SER A 141 7.18 2.30 10.00
N GLU A 142 7.34 1.62 8.84
CA GLU A 142 8.40 0.63 8.67
C GLU A 142 9.75 1.33 8.86
N GLU A 143 10.24 1.38 10.10
CA GLU A 143 11.67 1.51 10.36
C GLU A 143 12.37 0.25 9.84
N LYS A 144 12.79 0.27 8.57
CA LYS A 144 13.95 -0.52 8.16
C LYS A 144 15.18 0.25 8.61
N SER A 145 15.52 0.10 9.89
CA SER A 145 16.86 0.42 10.37
C SER A 145 17.83 -0.46 9.59
N SER A 146 18.66 0.21 8.82
CA SER A 146 19.78 -0.37 8.11
C SER A 146 20.73 -1.01 9.13
N SER A 147 20.78 -2.34 9.15
CA SER A 147 21.79 -3.17 9.84
C SER A 147 23.20 -3.01 9.24
N SER A 148 23.58 -1.80 8.78
CA SER A 148 24.89 -1.52 8.19
C SER A 148 25.82 -0.72 9.11
N ASP A 149 25.32 -0.17 10.22
CA ASP A 149 26.13 0.71 11.09
C ASP A 149 26.77 0.02 12.31
N GLU A 150 26.41 -1.22 12.65
CA GLU A 150 27.07 -1.95 13.74
C GLU A 150 28.40 -2.61 13.34
N VAL A 151 28.69 -2.75 12.04
CA VAL A 151 29.94 -3.38 11.59
C VAL A 151 31.10 -2.36 11.48
N LYS A 152 30.82 -1.05 11.54
CA LYS A 152 31.86 -0.01 11.48
C LYS A 152 32.43 0.40 12.84
N LYS A 153 31.85 -0.06 13.95
CA LYS A 153 32.36 0.25 15.30
C LYS A 153 33.52 -0.66 15.74
N PHE A 154 33.90 -1.65 14.92
CA PHE A 154 34.99 -2.58 15.23
C PHE A 154 36.25 -2.36 14.38
N LEU A 155 36.32 -1.27 13.60
CA LEU A 155 37.40 -1.06 12.64
C LEU A 155 37.86 0.40 12.52
N LEU A 156 38.01 1.07 13.68
CA LEU A 156 38.94 2.17 13.90
C LEU A 156 39.74 1.88 15.18
#